data_AF-A0A9D2CZG5-F1
#
_entry.id   AF-A0A9D2CZG5-F1
#
_cell.length_a   1.000
_cell.length_b   1.000
_cell.length_c   1.000
_cell.angle_alpha   90.00
_cell.angle_beta   90.00
_cell.angle_gamma   90.00
#
_symmetry.space_group_name_H-M   'P 1'
#
loop_
_entity.id
_entity.type
_entity.pdbx_description
1 polymer ?
#
loop_
_entity_poly.entity_id
_entity_poly.type
_entity_poly.pdbx_seq_one_letter_code
_entity_poly.pdbx_strand_id
1 'polypeptide(L)'
;MKENFCPVADYFDKVVSVIVFSDGNAQTFEKGDPAYEAILKSWGELLAEARQMPAFGVSIDSLTREEMKKGLWVEFIFDGKQMCENMPFESLLAAVKAPYRGLNIVRNCGGMYQGRCFYIDLGEKDMSAFEAALMKTIANK
;
A
#
# COMPACT_ATOMS: atom_id res chain seq x y z
N MET A 1 22.56 -14.01 5.31
CA MET A 1 21.12 -13.97 5.00
C MET A 1 20.62 -12.64 5.55
N LYS A 2 20.02 -11.77 4.73
CA LYS A 2 19.21 -10.69 5.30
C LYS A 2 17.96 -11.38 5.85
N GLU A 3 17.73 -11.33 7.15
CA GLU A 3 16.43 -11.69 7.70
C GLU A 3 15.39 -10.82 6.99
N ASN A 4 14.44 -11.46 6.29
CA ASN A 4 13.37 -10.70 5.67
C ASN A 4 12.38 -10.30 6.76
N PHE A 5 12.61 -9.13 7.34
CA PHE A 5 11.76 -8.63 8.42
C PHE A 5 10.38 -8.18 7.93
N CYS A 6 10.13 -8.09 6.62
CA CYS A 6 8.84 -7.66 6.07
C CYS A 6 8.41 -8.54 4.88
N PRO A 7 7.87 -9.74 5.11
CA PRO A 7 7.51 -10.68 4.04
C PRO A 7 6.58 -10.13 2.96
N VAL A 8 5.64 -9.24 3.31
CA VAL A 8 4.75 -8.60 2.33
C VAL A 8 5.50 -7.67 1.35
N ALA A 9 6.71 -7.20 1.71
CA ALA A 9 7.52 -6.35 0.83
C ALA A 9 7.97 -7.07 -0.45
N ASP A 10 8.12 -8.40 -0.41
CA ASP A 10 8.56 -9.27 -1.53
C ASP A 10 7.54 -9.37 -2.67
N TYR A 11 6.40 -8.70 -2.56
CA TYR A 11 5.37 -8.70 -3.58
C TYR A 11 5.37 -7.42 -4.40
N PHE A 12 5.89 -6.30 -3.90
CA PHE A 12 5.73 -5.01 -4.58
C PHE A 12 6.46 -4.91 -5.94
N ASP A 13 7.39 -5.82 -6.23
CA ASP A 13 8.02 -5.97 -7.55
C ASP A 13 7.08 -6.58 -8.62
N LYS A 14 5.98 -7.24 -8.19
CA LYS A 14 4.97 -7.87 -9.04
C LYS A 14 3.75 -6.99 -9.31
N VAL A 15 3.75 -5.75 -8.81
CA VAL A 15 2.65 -4.81 -9.03
C VAL A 15 2.53 -4.51 -10.52
N VAL A 16 1.32 -4.59 -11.08
CA VAL A 16 1.07 -4.27 -12.49
C VAL A 16 0.49 -2.87 -12.68
N SER A 17 -0.24 -2.37 -11.69
CA SER A 17 -0.74 -1.01 -11.67
C SER A 17 -0.91 -0.50 -10.24
N VAL A 18 -0.89 0.82 -10.10
CA VAL A 18 -1.11 1.51 -8.83
C VAL A 18 -2.30 2.44 -8.98
N ILE A 19 -3.22 2.42 -8.02
CA ILE A 19 -4.32 3.36 -7.94
C ILE A 19 -4.07 4.29 -6.75
N VAL A 20 -4.07 5.59 -6.99
CA VAL A 20 -4.00 6.60 -5.92
C VAL A 20 -5.39 7.20 -5.75
N PHE A 21 -5.90 7.15 -4.52
CA PHE A 21 -7.16 7.78 -4.16
C PHE A 21 -6.87 9.06 -3.37
N SER A 22 -7.44 10.19 -3.79
CA SER A 22 -7.38 11.47 -3.07
C SER A 22 -8.77 12.06 -2.99
N ASP A 23 -9.30 12.16 -1.76
CA ASP A 23 -10.62 12.73 -1.47
C ASP A 23 -11.74 12.18 -2.37
N GLY A 24 -11.73 10.85 -2.56
CA GLY A 24 -12.71 10.12 -3.36
C GLY A 24 -12.45 10.06 -4.86
N ASN A 25 -11.44 10.78 -5.37
CA ASN A 25 -11.01 10.66 -6.76
C ASN A 25 -9.94 9.58 -6.91
N ALA A 26 -10.04 8.74 -7.93
CA ALA A 26 -9.08 7.68 -8.21
C ALA A 26 -8.29 7.99 -9.48
N GLN A 27 -6.97 7.81 -9.43
CA GLN A 27 -6.09 7.88 -10.59
C GLN A 27 -5.27 6.60 -10.69
N THR A 28 -5.29 5.97 -11.86
CA THR A 28 -4.54 4.74 -12.13
C THR A 28 -3.23 5.03 -12.86
N PHE A 29 -2.15 4.37 -12.45
CA PHE A 29 -0.82 4.45 -13.01
C PHE A 29 -0.38 3.03 -13.40
N GLU A 30 -0.20 2.80 -14.69
CA GLU A 30 0.14 1.50 -15.25
C GLU A 30 1.66 1.32 -15.32
N LYS A 31 2.12 0.06 -15.28
CA LYS A 31 3.53 -0.27 -15.46
C LYS A 31 4.09 0.35 -16.75
N GLY A 32 5.23 1.02 -16.64
CA GLY A 32 5.85 1.78 -17.73
C GLY A 32 5.55 3.29 -17.73
N ASP A 33 4.59 3.76 -16.94
CA ASP A 33 4.39 5.18 -16.66
C ASP A 33 5.54 5.68 -15.74
N PRO A 34 6.23 6.80 -16.07
CA PRO A 34 7.20 7.41 -15.14
C PRO A 34 6.65 7.67 -13.74
N ALA A 35 5.35 7.98 -13.63
CA ALA A 35 4.66 8.14 -12.36
C ALA A 35 4.56 6.81 -11.57
N TYR A 36 4.26 5.70 -12.24
CA TYR A 36 4.24 4.37 -11.62
C TYR A 36 5.61 4.03 -11.02
N GLU A 37 6.69 4.25 -11.78
CA GLU A 37 8.06 3.97 -11.32
C GLU A 37 8.45 4.85 -10.13
N ALA A 38 8.05 6.13 -10.16
CA ALA A 38 8.29 7.05 -9.05
C ALA A 38 7.57 6.62 -7.76
N ILE A 39 6.31 6.16 -7.88
CA ILE A 39 5.52 5.66 -6.75
C ILE A 39 6.16 4.41 -6.17
N LEU A 40 6.47 3.39 -6.99
CA LEU A 40 7.08 2.14 -6.50
C LEU A 40 8.47 2.36 -5.91
N LYS A 41 9.27 3.25 -6.49
CA LYS A 41 10.56 3.62 -5.92
C LYS A 41 10.41 4.23 -4.53
N SER A 42 9.53 5.23 -4.38
CA SER A 42 9.30 5.89 -3.09
C SER A 42 8.72 4.92 -2.04
N TRP A 43 7.85 4.01 -2.47
CA TRP A 43 7.33 2.93 -1.62
C TRP A 43 8.42 1.95 -1.17
N GLY A 44 9.30 1.53 -2.07
CA GLY A 44 10.45 0.67 -1.74
C GLY A 44 11.41 1.36 -0.77
N GLU A 45 11.65 2.66 -0.94
CA GLU A 45 12.44 3.47 -0.01
C GLU A 45 11.79 3.56 1.38
N LEU A 46 10.46 3.69 1.44
CA LEU A 46 9.68 3.66 2.68
C LEU A 46 9.85 2.31 3.40
N LEU A 47 9.80 1.20 2.66
CA LEU A 47 9.85 -0.15 3.21
C LEU A 47 11.27 -0.71 3.46
N ALA A 48 12.33 -0.02 3.03
CA ALA A 48 13.69 -0.57 3.02
C ALA A 48 14.22 -1.06 4.40
N GLU A 49 13.71 -0.51 5.50
CA GLU A 49 14.06 -0.88 6.88
C GLU A 49 12.83 -1.33 7.69
N ALA A 50 11.70 -1.48 7.01
CA ALA A 50 10.43 -1.79 7.64
C ALA A 50 10.38 -3.24 8.12
N ARG A 51 9.52 -3.48 9.11
CA ARG A 51 9.31 -4.79 9.72
C ARG A 51 7.82 -5.09 9.73
N GLN A 52 7.45 -6.26 9.25
CA GLN A 52 6.11 -6.78 9.46
C GLN A 52 5.99 -7.23 10.91
N MET A 53 4.95 -6.74 11.56
CA MET A 53 4.63 -7.00 12.97
C MET A 53 3.24 -7.62 13.05
N PRO A 54 2.89 -8.31 14.16
CA PRO A 54 1.55 -8.85 14.33
C PRO A 54 0.48 -7.78 14.16
N ALA A 55 -0.43 -7.99 13.21
CA ALA A 55 -1.54 -7.08 12.99
C ALA A 55 -2.64 -7.31 14.02
N PHE A 56 -3.00 -6.26 14.76
CA PHE A 56 -4.18 -6.24 15.61
C PHE A 56 -5.41 -5.68 14.89
N GLY A 57 -5.22 -5.07 13.72
CA GLY A 57 -6.28 -4.48 12.91
C GLY A 57 -7.01 -5.50 12.03
N VAL A 58 -8.32 -5.32 11.91
CA VAL A 58 -9.17 -5.97 10.90
C VAL A 58 -9.80 -4.89 10.02
N SER A 59 -9.92 -5.20 8.73
CA SER A 59 -10.65 -4.38 7.76
C SER A 59 -12.08 -4.90 7.60
N ILE A 60 -12.99 -3.97 7.36
CA ILE A 60 -14.40 -4.24 7.08
C ILE A 60 -14.70 -3.48 5.78
N ASP A 61 -15.11 -4.19 4.73
CA ASP A 61 -15.17 -3.66 3.37
C ASP A 61 -15.95 -2.34 3.26
N SER A 62 -17.14 -2.28 3.85
CA SER A 62 -17.99 -1.08 3.82
C SER A 62 -17.32 0.14 4.47
N LEU A 63 -16.71 -0.05 5.65
CA LEU A 63 -16.02 1.01 6.37
C LEU A 63 -14.74 1.44 5.65
N THR A 64 -13.97 0.48 5.12
CA THR A 64 -12.77 0.79 4.35
C THR A 64 -13.11 1.63 3.13
N ARG A 65 -14.15 1.28 2.37
CA ARG A 65 -14.61 2.07 1.22
C ARG A 65 -15.15 3.44 1.60
N GLU A 66 -15.80 3.56 2.76
CA GLU A 66 -16.24 4.87 3.26
C GLU A 66 -15.05 5.78 3.58
N GLU A 67 -14.03 5.24 4.25
CA GLU A 67 -12.83 5.98 4.61
C GLU A 67 -11.96 6.33 3.39
N MET A 68 -11.92 5.49 2.35
CA MET A 68 -11.25 5.79 1.07
C MET A 68 -11.81 7.03 0.35
N LYS A 69 -13.01 7.49 0.70
CA LYS A 69 -13.58 8.72 0.14
C LYS A 69 -12.92 9.98 0.71
N LYS A 70 -12.03 9.84 1.70
CA LYS A 70 -11.40 10.94 2.42
C LYS A 70 -9.90 10.72 2.50
N GLY A 71 -9.12 11.79 2.38
CA GLY A 71 -7.67 11.72 2.52
C GLY A 71 -7.00 10.96 1.38
N LEU A 72 -5.79 10.47 1.63
CA LEU A 72 -4.92 9.87 0.64
C LEU A 72 -4.75 8.37 0.87
N TRP A 73 -4.96 7.58 -0.19
CA TRP A 73 -4.77 6.13 -0.18
C TRP A 73 -4.02 5.69 -1.43
N VAL A 74 -3.32 4.56 -1.30
CA VAL A 74 -2.67 3.89 -2.43
C VAL A 74 -3.06 2.42 -2.45
N GLU A 75 -3.39 1.91 -3.63
CA GLU A 75 -3.69 0.52 -3.88
C GLU A 75 -2.74 -0.05 -4.94
N PHE A 76 -2.12 -1.17 -4.62
CA PHE A 76 -1.20 -1.89 -5.49
C PHE A 76 -1.90 -3.11 -6.06
N ILE A 77 -2.06 -3.16 -7.38
CA ILE A 77 -2.76 -4.22 -8.10
C ILE A 77 -1.73 -5.25 -8.58
N PHE A 78 -2.05 -6.54 -8.43
CA PHE A 78 -1.20 -7.65 -8.88
C PHE A 78 -1.85 -8.41 -10.03
N ASP A 79 -1.02 -9.05 -10.86
CA ASP A 79 -1.52 -10.00 -11.86
C ASP A 79 -1.91 -11.32 -11.18
N GLY A 80 -3.21 -11.43 -10.86
CA GLY A 80 -3.78 -12.59 -10.20
C GLY A 80 -3.48 -12.69 -8.69
N LYS A 81 -3.97 -13.78 -8.12
CA LYS A 81 -3.97 -14.03 -6.68
C LYS A 81 -2.57 -14.35 -6.15
N GLN A 82 -2.15 -13.58 -5.15
CA GLN A 82 -0.92 -13.76 -4.38
C GLN A 82 -1.21 -14.39 -3.01
N MET A 83 -0.15 -14.80 -2.30
CA MET A 83 -0.26 -15.45 -1.00
C MET A 83 0.93 -15.10 -0.09
N CYS A 84 0.73 -14.25 0.92
CA CYS A 84 1.75 -13.97 1.94
C CYS A 84 1.29 -14.54 3.28
N GLU A 85 2.11 -15.39 3.92
CA GLU A 85 1.83 -16.01 5.22
C GLU A 85 0.44 -16.66 5.32
N ASN A 86 0.04 -17.42 4.28
CA ASN A 86 -1.29 -18.05 4.16
C ASN A 86 -2.47 -17.06 4.09
N MET A 87 -2.21 -15.78 3.86
CA MET A 87 -3.22 -14.75 3.64
C MET A 87 -3.25 -14.34 2.17
N PRO A 88 -4.30 -14.73 1.40
CA PRO A 88 -4.37 -14.42 -0.01
C PRO A 88 -4.73 -12.97 -0.27
N PHE A 89 -4.33 -12.44 -1.42
CA PHE A 89 -4.73 -11.11 -1.90
C PHE A 89 -4.59 -10.98 -3.42
N GLU A 90 -5.35 -10.05 -4.00
CA GLU A 90 -5.32 -9.65 -5.41
C GLU A 90 -4.88 -8.18 -5.55
N SER A 91 -5.11 -7.39 -4.50
CA SER A 91 -4.50 -6.07 -4.31
C SER A 91 -4.19 -5.79 -2.84
N LEU A 92 -3.31 -4.82 -2.62
CA LEU A 92 -2.92 -4.33 -1.29
C LEU A 92 -3.19 -2.82 -1.20
N LEU A 93 -3.98 -2.42 -0.22
CA LEU A 93 -4.42 -1.04 0.00
C LEU A 93 -3.81 -0.48 1.29
N ALA A 94 -3.35 0.77 1.25
CA ALA A 94 -2.84 1.47 2.43
C ALA A 94 -3.36 2.91 2.49
N ALA A 95 -3.74 3.34 3.70
CA ALA A 95 -3.96 4.75 3.99
C ALA A 95 -2.61 5.45 4.16
N VAL A 96 -2.43 6.60 3.52
CA VAL A 96 -1.21 7.40 3.58
C VAL A 96 -1.42 8.53 4.57
N LYS A 97 -0.63 8.52 5.66
CA LYS A 97 -0.73 9.49 6.74
C LYS A 97 0.68 9.92 7.14
N ALA A 98 1.14 11.09 6.67
CA ALA A 98 2.51 11.57 6.88
C ALA A 98 3.13 11.27 8.25
N PRO A 99 2.51 11.62 9.40
CA PRO A 99 3.17 11.46 10.70
C PRO A 99 3.22 10.02 11.22
N TYR A 100 2.65 9.05 10.49
CA TYR A 100 2.54 7.68 10.99
C TYR A 100 3.80 6.89 10.67
N ARG A 101 4.33 6.22 11.69
CA ARG A 101 5.52 5.33 11.61
C ARG A 101 5.13 3.85 11.48
N GLY A 102 3.86 3.58 11.23
CA GLY A 102 3.36 2.24 11.00
C GLY A 102 2.02 2.31 10.27
N LEU A 103 1.73 1.25 9.52
CA LEU A 103 0.56 1.22 8.65
C LEU A 103 -0.04 -0.18 8.57
N ASN A 104 -1.35 -0.21 8.35
CA ASN A 104 -2.05 -1.42 7.96
C ASN A 104 -2.06 -1.52 6.44
N ILE A 105 -1.64 -2.66 5.90
CA ILE A 105 -1.88 -3.07 4.53
C ILE A 105 -3.13 -3.93 4.51
N VAL A 106 -4.19 -3.36 3.96
CA VAL A 106 -5.49 -3.99 3.77
C VAL A 106 -5.43 -4.87 2.52
N ARG A 107 -5.86 -6.12 2.64
CA ARG A 107 -5.91 -7.05 1.50
C ARG A 107 -7.26 -6.93 0.80
N ASN A 108 -7.24 -6.80 -0.51
CA ASN A 108 -8.40 -7.13 -1.33
C ASN A 108 -8.29 -8.60 -1.76
N CYS A 109 -9.34 -9.38 -1.60
CA CYS A 109 -9.43 -10.72 -2.18
C CYS A 109 -10.87 -11.02 -2.56
N GLY A 110 -11.13 -11.38 -3.82
CA GLY A 110 -12.48 -11.57 -4.32
C GLY A 110 -13.29 -10.28 -4.33
N GLY A 111 -12.63 -9.14 -4.56
CA GLY A 111 -13.25 -7.82 -4.64
C GLY A 111 -13.58 -7.15 -3.31
N MET A 112 -13.21 -7.74 -2.16
CA MET A 112 -13.52 -7.21 -0.83
C MET A 112 -12.29 -6.86 0.01
N TYR A 113 -12.33 -5.69 0.66
CA TYR A 113 -11.33 -5.23 1.64
C TYR A 113 -11.69 -5.72 3.05
N GLN A 114 -11.51 -7.00 3.33
CA GLN A 114 -12.01 -7.59 4.58
C GLN A 114 -11.06 -8.57 5.27
N GLY A 115 -11.15 -8.58 6.60
CA GLY A 115 -10.42 -9.48 7.47
C GLY A 115 -9.07 -8.92 7.91
N ARG A 116 -8.16 -9.83 8.30
CA ARG A 116 -6.86 -9.46 8.86
C ARG A 116 -6.01 -8.69 7.84
N CYS A 117 -5.40 -7.61 8.30
CA CYS A 117 -4.41 -6.84 7.56
C CYS A 117 -3.00 -7.39 7.79
N PHE A 118 -2.03 -6.95 6.98
CA PHE A 118 -0.63 -6.96 7.42
C PHE A 118 -0.37 -5.65 8.15
N TYR A 119 0.40 -5.69 9.24
CA TYR A 119 0.85 -4.47 9.90
C TYR A 119 2.35 -4.32 9.66
N ILE A 120 2.74 -3.14 9.21
CA ILE A 120 4.12 -2.80 8.91
C ILE A 120 4.54 -1.68 9.87
N ASP A 121 5.62 -1.91 10.61
CA ASP A 121 6.37 -0.92 11.35
C ASP A 121 7.46 -0.35 10.43
N LEU A 122 7.49 0.97 10.27
CA LEU A 122 8.44 1.68 9.39
C LEU A 122 9.78 1.98 10.07
N GLY A 123 9.97 1.55 11.32
CA GLY A 123 11.18 1.81 12.09
C GLY A 123 11.32 3.30 12.38
N GLU A 124 12.45 3.89 11.97
CA GLU A 124 12.76 5.31 12.15
C GLU A 124 12.12 6.24 11.10
N LYS A 125 11.43 5.67 10.10
CA LYS A 125 10.76 6.44 9.05
C LYS A 125 9.29 6.69 9.37
N ASP A 126 8.73 7.70 8.72
CA ASP A 126 7.29 7.95 8.62
C ASP A 126 6.85 8.01 7.15
N MET A 127 5.58 8.26 6.90
CA MET A 127 5.03 8.28 5.53
C MET A 127 5.21 9.63 4.82
N SER A 128 5.82 10.65 5.43
CA SER A 128 5.83 12.02 4.89
C SER A 128 6.51 12.11 3.52
N ALA A 129 7.63 11.41 3.32
CA ALA A 129 8.33 11.39 2.04
C ALA A 129 7.49 10.72 0.93
N PHE A 130 6.80 9.64 1.28
CA PHE A 130 5.92 8.93 0.35
C PHE A 130 4.67 9.74 0.02
N GLU A 131 4.05 10.37 1.01
CA GLU A 131 2.93 11.30 0.81
C GLU A 131 3.32 12.43 -0.15
N ALA A 132 4.46 13.09 0.07
CA ALA A 132 4.96 14.13 -0.81
C ALA A 132 5.19 13.64 -2.25
N ALA A 133 5.72 12.42 -2.42
CA ALA A 133 5.90 11.81 -3.73
C ALA A 133 4.56 11.52 -4.44
N LEU A 134 3.56 11.02 -3.71
CA LEU A 134 2.21 10.81 -4.24
C LEU A 134 1.55 12.14 -4.64
N MET A 135 1.57 13.15 -3.77
CA MET A 135 0.98 14.47 -4.02
C MET A 135 1.60 15.13 -5.25
N LYS A 136 2.92 15.02 -5.43
CA LYS A 136 3.60 15.48 -6.64
C LYS A 136 3.12 14.72 -7.87
N THR A 137 2.92 13.41 -7.76
CA THR A 137 2.55 12.55 -8.89
C THR A 137 1.13 12.86 -9.38
N ILE A 138 0.16 13.00 -8.46
CA ILE A 138 -1.23 13.30 -8.81
C ILE A 138 -1.43 14.74 -9.32
N ALA A 139 -0.53 15.67 -8.99
CA ALA A 139 -0.59 17.07 -9.45
C ALA A 139 -0.06 17.27 -10.88
N ASN A 140 0.69 16.31 -11.42
CA ASN A 140 1.34 16.40 -12.74
C ASN A 140 0.63 15.58 -13.84
N LYS A 141 -0.60 15.12 -13.57
CA LYS A 141 -1.43 14.34 -14.50
C LYS A 141 -2.69 15.12 -14.85
#